data_AF-A0A9D9UEM1-F1
#
_entry.id   AF-A0A9D9UEM1-F1
#
_cell.length_a   1.000
_cell.length_b   1.000
_cell.length_c   1.000
_cell.angle_alpha   90.00
_cell.angle_beta   90.00
_cell.angle_gamma   90.00
#
_symmetry.space_group_name_H-M   'P 1'
#
loop_
_entity.id
_entity.type
_entity.pdbx_description
1 polymer ?
#
loop_
_entity_poly.entity_id
_entity_poly.type
_entity_poly.pdbx_seq_one_letter_code
_entity_poly.pdbx_strand_id
1 'polypeptide(L)'
;MQYFIRDLIVVFILFAGTVLIGQNIIISDKNNPNEPSIMINPKNPAQLIAASNLNNYFISSDTGRTWTIHKQTSSFGVWGDPVISVDTAGHFYYFHLSNPPNGNWIDRIVCQKTTDHGKTWTDGSYTGLNGSKAQDKHWCAIDRTNNIMYLTWTQFDEYGSEDKNKKSNILFSKSIDQGTSWSAPVKINQIDGDCIDSDNTVEGAVPAVGPEGQVYVAWAGPNGLVFNKSNDQGKTWLNKEIKIDPMPTGWDYAIPGIYRANGLPVTVCDLSDGPNKGTIYVNWTDQRNGSDDTDVWLSKSTDEGLSWTSPIRVNDDPEGKQQFFTWMTIDQTTGFLYFVFYDRRNHTDASTDVFMAISKDGGKTFVNRKISDAPFVPNENIFFGDYTNIVAHNNIVRPIWTRLDNAQLSILTDITPLEKIVTVEEFNDENNVGNEISNFPNPSGDLSYVSFKLKKSTVVSLEIKNLNGQVIKKIIDNEIRNYGSYIEPIDLKSLHLPDGTYLINLSLDGKIKTERQVVIK
;
A
#
# COMPACT_ATOMS: atom_id res chain seq x y z
N MET A 1 -70.44 -23.35 -11.08
CA MET A 1 -69.18 -23.51 -10.33
C MET A 1 -68.13 -22.73 -11.10
N GLN A 2 -67.90 -21.48 -10.71
CA GLN A 2 -67.11 -20.49 -11.47
C GLN A 2 -65.78 -20.31 -10.74
N TYR A 3 -64.70 -20.84 -11.31
CA TYR A 3 -63.35 -20.65 -10.76
C TYR A 3 -62.76 -19.37 -11.35
N PHE A 4 -62.53 -18.38 -10.48
CA PHE A 4 -61.69 -17.22 -10.75
C PHE A 4 -60.23 -17.65 -10.58
N ILE A 5 -59.44 -17.63 -11.66
CA ILE A 5 -57.97 -17.62 -11.57
C ILE A 5 -57.57 -16.15 -11.56
N ARG A 6 -57.01 -15.69 -10.45
CA ARG A 6 -56.32 -14.40 -10.34
C ARG A 6 -54.89 -14.61 -10.82
N ASP A 7 -54.52 -14.00 -11.93
CA ASP A 7 -53.12 -13.90 -12.35
C ASP A 7 -52.37 -13.01 -11.37
N LEU A 8 -51.46 -13.61 -10.61
CA LEU A 8 -50.50 -12.92 -9.76
C LEU A 8 -49.31 -12.51 -10.64
N ILE A 9 -49.28 -11.26 -11.08
CA ILE A 9 -48.10 -10.68 -11.73
C ILE A 9 -47.05 -10.46 -10.64
N VAL A 10 -46.08 -11.38 -10.57
CA VAL A 10 -44.85 -11.20 -9.77
C VAL A 10 -43.91 -10.32 -10.58
N VAL A 11 -43.84 -9.04 -10.22
CA VAL A 11 -42.83 -8.11 -10.74
C VAL A 11 -41.52 -8.44 -10.03
N PHE A 12 -40.58 -9.07 -10.74
CA PHE A 12 -39.19 -9.14 -10.31
C PHE A 12 -38.59 -7.72 -10.44
N ILE A 13 -38.52 -7.01 -9.31
CA ILE A 13 -37.68 -5.81 -9.21
C ILE A 13 -36.24 -6.32 -9.08
N LEU A 14 -35.50 -6.28 -10.19
CA LEU A 14 -34.05 -6.42 -10.19
C LEU A 14 -33.47 -5.18 -9.52
N PHE A 15 -33.13 -5.29 -8.24
CA PHE A 15 -32.28 -4.31 -7.58
C PHE A 15 -30.86 -4.45 -8.16
N ALA A 16 -30.50 -3.55 -9.07
CA ALA A 16 -29.12 -3.40 -9.52
C ALA A 16 -28.39 -2.51 -8.49
N GLY A 17 -27.89 -3.11 -7.41
CA GLY A 17 -27.06 -2.41 -6.45
C GLY A 17 -25.82 -1.84 -7.15
N THR A 18 -25.69 -0.51 -7.17
CA THR A 18 -24.44 0.12 -7.58
C THR A 18 -23.42 -0.07 -6.47
N VAL A 19 -22.49 -1.01 -6.68
CA VAL A 19 -21.29 -1.14 -5.84
C VAL A 19 -20.52 0.17 -5.97
N LEU A 20 -20.22 0.83 -4.85
CA LEU A 20 -19.29 1.94 -4.84
C LEU A 20 -17.94 1.44 -5.39
N ILE A 21 -17.58 1.89 -6.58
CA ILE A 21 -16.35 1.51 -7.25
C ILE A 21 -15.23 2.39 -6.69
N GLY A 22 -14.09 1.80 -6.31
CA GLY A 22 -12.95 2.59 -5.81
C GLY A 22 -12.49 3.66 -6.81
N GLN A 23 -12.09 4.81 -6.29
CA GLN A 23 -11.53 5.90 -7.07
C GLN A 23 -10.02 5.65 -7.29
N ASN A 24 -9.68 4.76 -8.22
CA ASN A 24 -8.29 4.41 -8.48
C ASN A 24 -7.56 5.46 -9.35
N ILE A 25 -6.33 5.77 -8.94
CA ILE A 25 -5.39 6.65 -9.64
C ILE A 25 -4.19 5.81 -10.09
N ILE A 26 -3.83 5.90 -11.37
CA ILE A 26 -2.58 5.34 -11.89
C ILE A 26 -1.45 6.31 -11.52
N ILE A 27 -0.51 5.86 -10.69
CA ILE A 27 0.68 6.61 -10.31
C ILE A 27 1.73 6.56 -11.42
N SER A 28 1.94 5.37 -11.99
CA SER A 28 2.87 5.16 -13.11
C SER A 28 2.54 3.87 -13.86
N ASP A 29 2.66 3.91 -15.18
CA ASP A 29 2.62 2.76 -16.09
C ASP A 29 3.95 2.60 -16.86
N LYS A 30 5.02 3.25 -16.36
CA LYS A 30 6.31 3.35 -17.05
C LYS A 30 7.36 2.43 -16.42
N ASN A 31 8.13 1.76 -17.28
CA ASN A 31 9.27 0.90 -16.92
C ASN A 31 8.90 -0.35 -16.10
N ASN A 32 7.70 -0.91 -16.32
CA ASN A 32 7.22 -2.12 -15.63
C ASN A 32 7.36 -2.05 -14.09
N PRO A 33 6.78 -1.02 -13.45
CA PRO A 33 6.94 -0.80 -12.03
C PRO A 33 6.22 -1.90 -11.23
N ASN A 34 6.83 -2.33 -10.14
CA ASN A 34 6.29 -3.31 -9.19
C ASN A 34 6.89 -3.05 -7.79
N GLU A 35 6.44 -3.83 -6.80
CA GLU A 35 6.93 -3.73 -5.41
C GLU A 35 6.82 -2.32 -4.83
N PRO A 36 5.61 -1.75 -4.79
CA PRO A 36 5.44 -0.39 -4.34
C PRO A 36 5.57 -0.25 -2.82
N SER A 37 6.16 0.86 -2.39
CA SER A 37 6.01 1.38 -1.03
C SER A 37 5.47 2.80 -1.05
N ILE A 38 4.76 3.22 0.00
CA ILE A 38 4.18 4.57 0.12
C ILE A 38 4.28 5.08 1.55
N MET A 39 4.56 6.37 1.70
CA MET A 39 4.53 7.03 3.00
C MET A 39 3.86 8.40 2.90
N ILE A 40 3.09 8.74 3.94
CA ILE A 40 2.44 10.04 4.14
C ILE A 40 3.20 10.83 5.19
N ASN A 41 3.43 12.13 4.94
CA ASN A 41 4.00 13.01 5.96
C ASN A 41 2.93 13.32 7.03
N PRO A 42 3.06 12.87 8.29
CA PRO A 42 2.04 13.12 9.30
C PRO A 42 1.88 14.61 9.66
N LYS A 43 2.91 15.45 9.42
CA LYS A 43 2.83 16.90 9.64
C LYS A 43 2.11 17.64 8.52
N ASN A 44 2.08 17.06 7.33
CA ASN A 44 1.40 17.62 6.17
C ASN A 44 0.88 16.48 5.29
N PRO A 45 -0.33 15.96 5.58
CA PRO A 45 -0.88 14.78 4.89
C PRO A 45 -1.09 14.96 3.38
N ALA A 46 -1.00 16.20 2.87
CA ALA A 46 -0.97 16.45 1.42
C ALA A 46 0.31 15.91 0.76
N GLN A 47 1.41 15.81 1.50
CA GLN A 47 2.70 15.34 1.02
C GLN A 47 2.84 13.83 1.18
N LEU A 48 2.93 13.13 0.04
CA LEU A 48 3.26 11.71 -0.03
C LEU A 48 4.48 11.50 -0.91
N ILE A 49 5.25 10.47 -0.58
CA ILE A 49 6.22 9.87 -1.49
C ILE A 49 5.90 8.39 -1.58
N ALA A 50 5.87 7.88 -2.81
CA ALA A 50 5.82 6.47 -3.12
C ALA A 50 7.05 6.07 -3.94
N ALA A 51 7.36 4.79 -4.01
CA ALA A 51 8.43 4.27 -4.86
C ALA A 51 8.08 2.89 -5.39
N SER A 52 8.78 2.47 -6.44
CA SER A 52 8.63 1.14 -7.04
C SER A 52 9.90 0.76 -7.79
N ASN A 53 10.05 -0.53 -8.06
CA ASN A 53 11.17 -1.05 -8.84
C ASN A 53 11.29 -0.41 -10.23
N LEU A 54 12.50 -0.30 -10.80
CA LEU A 54 13.79 -0.59 -10.15
C LEU A 54 14.30 0.60 -9.31
N ASN A 55 14.05 1.83 -9.78
CA ASN A 55 14.57 3.05 -9.16
C ASN A 55 13.57 4.21 -9.27
N ASN A 56 12.28 3.92 -9.36
CA ASN A 56 11.27 4.97 -9.51
C ASN A 56 10.88 5.52 -8.14
N TYR A 57 10.66 6.83 -8.06
CA TYR A 57 9.92 7.43 -6.95
C TYR A 57 8.90 8.44 -7.47
N PHE A 58 7.85 8.66 -6.68
CA PHE A 58 6.68 9.41 -7.05
C PHE A 58 6.36 10.40 -5.94
N ILE A 59 6.12 11.66 -6.28
CA ILE A 59 5.75 12.71 -5.33
C ILE A 59 4.30 13.11 -5.57
N SER A 60 3.52 13.19 -4.49
CA SER A 60 2.20 13.81 -4.48
C SER A 60 2.15 14.94 -3.45
N SER A 61 1.47 16.03 -3.79
CA SER A 61 1.25 17.21 -2.93
C SER A 61 -0.24 17.51 -2.69
N ASP A 62 -1.13 16.57 -3.02
CA ASP A 62 -2.59 16.74 -2.94
C ASP A 62 -3.29 15.51 -2.35
N THR A 63 -2.63 14.86 -1.40
CA THR A 63 -3.06 13.62 -0.74
C THR A 63 -3.18 12.43 -1.71
N GLY A 64 -2.32 12.32 -2.72
CA GLY A 64 -2.24 11.15 -3.59
C GLY A 64 -3.17 11.19 -4.81
N ARG A 65 -3.71 12.35 -5.17
CA ARG A 65 -4.58 12.51 -6.34
C ARG A 65 -3.76 12.68 -7.61
N THR A 66 -2.73 13.53 -7.58
CA THR A 66 -1.77 13.70 -8.67
C THR A 66 -0.36 13.30 -8.23
N TRP A 67 0.43 12.84 -9.20
CA TRP A 67 1.77 12.30 -8.97
C TRP A 67 2.75 12.80 -10.03
N THR A 68 3.97 13.17 -9.60
CA THR A 68 5.11 13.40 -10.50
C THR A 68 6.10 12.26 -10.38
N ILE A 69 6.55 11.72 -11.52
CA ILE A 69 7.45 10.57 -11.61
C ILE A 69 8.90 11.04 -11.70
N HIS A 70 9.76 10.41 -10.91
CA HIS A 70 11.20 10.66 -10.87
C HIS A 70 11.98 9.34 -10.84
N LYS A 71 13.29 9.42 -11.09
CA LYS A 71 14.21 8.29 -10.95
C LYS A 71 15.28 8.60 -9.93
N GLN A 72 15.58 7.60 -9.10
CA GLN A 72 16.60 7.69 -8.08
C GLN A 72 17.98 7.29 -8.63
N THR A 73 19.02 7.94 -8.11
CA THR A 73 20.43 7.66 -8.41
C THR A 73 21.26 7.69 -7.14
N SER A 74 22.27 6.81 -7.06
CA SER A 74 23.25 6.76 -5.97
C SER A 74 24.59 6.27 -6.51
N SER A 75 25.71 6.73 -5.95
CA SER A 75 27.05 6.19 -6.23
C SER A 75 27.18 4.71 -5.87
N PHE A 76 26.31 4.20 -5.00
CA PHE A 76 26.22 2.79 -4.62
C PHE A 76 25.33 1.96 -5.57
N GLY A 77 24.78 2.57 -6.62
CA GLY A 77 23.82 1.95 -7.55
C GLY A 77 22.45 1.70 -6.89
N VAL A 78 21.39 1.63 -7.71
CA VAL A 78 20.01 1.38 -7.23
C VAL A 78 19.49 0.10 -7.87
N TRP A 79 19.05 -0.86 -7.06
CA TRP A 79 18.66 -2.19 -7.53
C TRP A 79 17.28 -2.68 -7.04
N GLY A 80 16.42 -1.77 -6.59
CA GLY A 80 15.05 -2.11 -6.22
C GLY A 80 14.82 -2.31 -4.72
N ASP A 81 13.73 -3.01 -4.42
CA ASP A 81 13.04 -3.10 -3.13
C ASP A 81 12.94 -1.75 -2.41
N PRO A 82 12.36 -0.71 -3.06
CA PRO A 82 12.38 0.61 -2.47
C PRO A 82 11.44 0.69 -1.28
N VAL A 83 11.95 1.13 -0.13
CA VAL A 83 11.16 1.39 1.08
C VAL A 83 11.21 2.88 1.42
N ILE A 84 10.05 3.52 1.40
CA ILE A 84 9.91 4.92 1.84
C ILE A 84 9.59 4.98 3.33
N SER A 85 10.30 5.84 4.06
CA SER A 85 9.98 6.21 5.44
C SER A 85 9.98 7.72 5.62
N VAL A 86 9.37 8.22 6.69
CA VAL A 86 9.36 9.66 7.02
C VAL A 86 9.57 9.84 8.52
N ASP A 87 10.46 10.74 8.92
CA ASP A 87 10.70 11.05 10.34
C ASP A 87 9.65 12.03 10.90
N THR A 88 9.83 12.46 12.16
CA THR A 88 8.96 13.48 12.77
C THR A 88 9.25 14.89 12.31
N ALA A 89 10.37 15.16 11.63
CA ALA A 89 10.66 16.46 11.02
C ALA A 89 10.00 16.61 9.63
N GLY A 90 9.52 15.51 9.04
CA GLY A 90 8.96 15.49 7.68
C GLY A 90 10.04 15.25 6.61
N HIS A 91 11.22 14.78 7.00
CA HIS A 91 12.22 14.32 6.04
C HIS A 91 11.87 12.90 5.62
N PHE A 92 11.92 12.66 4.31
CA PHE A 92 11.69 11.34 3.74
C PHE A 92 13.02 10.63 3.50
N TYR A 93 12.95 9.31 3.59
CA TYR A 93 14.07 8.40 3.39
C TYR A 93 13.68 7.37 2.35
N TYR A 94 14.57 7.14 1.39
CA TYR A 94 14.43 6.13 0.34
C TYR A 94 15.49 5.08 0.62
N PHE A 95 15.06 3.90 1.05
CA PHE A 95 15.91 2.74 1.24
C PHE A 95 15.85 1.85 0.01
N HIS A 96 16.97 1.26 -0.41
CA HIS A 96 17.00 0.33 -1.54
C HIS A 96 18.19 -0.62 -1.48
N LEU A 97 18.09 -1.69 -2.28
CA LEU A 97 19.20 -2.58 -2.55
C LEU A 97 20.24 -1.88 -3.43
N SER A 98 21.52 -2.14 -3.17
CA SER A 98 22.62 -1.58 -3.96
C SER A 98 22.99 -2.43 -5.17
N ASN A 99 23.55 -1.82 -6.21
CA ASN A 99 24.34 -2.56 -7.20
C ASN A 99 25.49 -1.66 -7.68
N PRO A 100 26.53 -1.48 -6.84
CA PRO A 100 27.55 -0.49 -7.07
C PRO A 100 28.44 -0.85 -8.27
N PRO A 101 28.99 0.12 -9.00
CA PRO A 101 29.93 -0.14 -10.09
C PRO A 101 31.16 -0.96 -9.65
N ASN A 102 31.59 -0.77 -8.40
CA ASN A 102 32.64 -1.54 -7.74
C ASN A 102 32.08 -2.13 -6.44
N GLY A 103 31.73 -3.41 -6.45
CA GLY A 103 31.18 -4.15 -5.31
C GLY A 103 30.45 -5.40 -5.79
N ASN A 104 29.58 -5.96 -4.96
CA ASN A 104 28.77 -7.12 -5.33
C ASN A 104 27.30 -6.73 -5.48
N TRP A 105 26.57 -7.57 -6.22
CA TRP A 105 25.12 -7.46 -6.36
C TRP A 105 24.47 -7.47 -4.98
N ILE A 106 23.63 -6.47 -4.70
CA ILE A 106 22.86 -6.30 -3.45
C ILE A 106 23.70 -6.45 -2.17
N ASP A 107 24.96 -5.99 -2.21
CA ASP A 107 25.93 -6.20 -1.12
C ASP A 107 25.68 -5.36 0.14
N ARG A 108 24.81 -4.34 0.05
CA ARG A 108 24.43 -3.47 1.16
C ARG A 108 23.03 -2.87 0.95
N ILE A 109 22.45 -2.40 2.04
CA ILE A 109 21.24 -1.58 2.01
C ILE A 109 21.63 -0.11 2.06
N VAL A 110 21.14 0.69 1.12
CA VAL A 110 21.45 2.12 0.99
C VAL A 110 20.28 2.94 1.51
N CYS A 111 20.57 4.03 2.22
CA CYS A 111 19.59 5.00 2.71
C CYS A 111 19.89 6.37 2.11
N GLN A 112 18.96 6.92 1.33
CA GLN A 112 19.01 8.29 0.82
C GLN A 112 17.97 9.14 1.53
N LYS A 113 18.31 10.41 1.79
CA LYS A 113 17.44 11.36 2.51
C LYS A 113 17.06 12.53 1.61
N THR A 114 15.82 12.99 1.75
CA THR A 114 15.36 14.29 1.23
C THR A 114 14.76 15.13 2.35
N THR A 115 15.03 16.44 2.31
CA THR A 115 14.45 17.44 3.22
C THR A 115 13.54 18.43 2.50
N ASP A 116 13.36 18.27 1.19
CA ASP A 116 12.63 19.20 0.32
C ASP A 116 11.52 18.49 -0.48
N HIS A 117 10.95 17.44 0.13
CA HIS A 117 9.86 16.61 -0.41
C HIS A 117 10.22 15.95 -1.76
N GLY A 118 11.45 15.42 -1.83
CA GLY A 118 11.93 14.60 -2.94
C GLY A 118 12.43 15.39 -4.15
N LYS A 119 12.63 16.71 -4.04
CA LYS A 119 13.24 17.52 -5.10
C LYS A 119 14.74 17.25 -5.20
N THR A 120 15.40 17.07 -4.07
CA THR A 120 16.80 16.65 -3.99
C THR A 120 16.97 15.52 -2.98
N TRP A 121 17.93 14.64 -3.26
CA TRP A 121 18.29 13.51 -2.41
C TRP A 121 19.79 13.52 -2.14
N THR A 122 20.20 13.10 -0.95
CA THR A 122 21.61 12.79 -0.66
C THR A 122 22.08 11.61 -1.51
N ASP A 123 23.38 11.51 -1.78
CA ASP A 123 23.97 10.35 -2.49
C ASP A 123 23.70 9.01 -1.77
N GLY A 124 23.65 9.05 -0.44
CA GLY A 124 23.23 7.95 0.43
C GLY A 124 24.27 7.57 1.47
N SER A 125 23.82 6.97 2.56
CA SER A 125 24.65 6.17 3.47
C SER A 125 24.27 4.69 3.32
N TYR A 126 24.94 3.77 4.02
CA TYR A 126 24.59 2.36 3.91
C TYR A 126 24.89 1.57 5.19
N THR A 127 24.30 0.37 5.26
CA THR A 127 24.59 -0.67 6.24
C THR A 127 24.54 -2.05 5.57
N GLY A 128 24.97 -3.10 6.27
CA GLY A 128 24.89 -4.49 5.80
C GLY A 128 26.07 -4.97 4.94
N LEU A 129 27.00 -4.12 4.51
CA LEU A 129 28.17 -4.55 3.73
C LEU A 129 29.00 -5.60 4.46
N ASN A 130 28.98 -6.84 3.97
CA ASN A 130 29.63 -8.00 4.57
C ASN A 130 30.27 -8.91 3.51
N GLY A 131 31.42 -8.49 2.98
CA GLY A 131 32.10 -9.22 1.91
C GLY A 131 31.27 -9.27 0.63
N SER A 132 30.97 -10.49 0.17
CA SER A 132 30.14 -10.75 -1.03
C SER A 132 28.72 -11.22 -0.72
N LYS A 133 28.30 -11.13 0.54
CA LYS A 133 26.97 -11.58 0.97
C LYS A 133 25.89 -10.64 0.44
N ALA A 134 24.78 -11.24 0.02
CA ALA A 134 23.62 -10.52 -0.48
C ALA A 134 22.72 -10.08 0.68
N GLN A 135 22.13 -8.90 0.55
CA GLN A 135 21.15 -8.33 1.48
C GLN A 135 19.84 -8.15 0.72
N ASP A 136 18.72 -8.56 1.30
CA ASP A 136 17.41 -8.41 0.67
C ASP A 136 16.29 -8.17 1.72
N LYS A 137 15.12 -7.73 1.24
CA LYS A 137 13.89 -7.50 2.01
C LYS A 137 14.07 -6.59 3.23
N HIS A 138 14.77 -5.47 3.05
CA HIS A 138 14.91 -4.49 4.13
C HIS A 138 13.61 -3.75 4.40
N TRP A 139 13.33 -3.49 5.67
CA TRP A 139 12.27 -2.58 6.10
C TRP A 139 12.73 -1.72 7.27
N CYS A 140 12.17 -0.51 7.38
CA CYS A 140 12.58 0.49 8.37
C CYS A 140 11.38 0.95 9.20
N ALA A 141 11.58 1.02 10.52
CA ALA A 141 10.69 1.70 11.44
C ALA A 141 11.41 2.88 12.11
N ILE A 142 10.73 4.01 12.24
CA ILE A 142 11.29 5.20 12.90
C ILE A 142 10.56 5.42 14.22
N ASP A 143 11.30 5.39 15.32
CA ASP A 143 10.79 5.74 16.64
C ASP A 143 10.39 7.21 16.66
N ARG A 144 9.09 7.46 16.85
CA ARG A 144 8.51 8.81 16.78
C ARG A 144 8.87 9.66 18.00
N THR A 145 9.43 9.08 19.07
CA THR A 145 9.82 9.84 20.27
C THR A 145 11.19 10.49 20.14
N ASN A 146 12.07 9.93 19.31
CA ASN A 146 13.49 10.32 19.24
C ASN A 146 14.10 10.29 17.81
N ASN A 147 13.34 9.86 16.80
CA ASN A 147 13.76 9.66 15.40
C ASN A 147 14.87 8.62 15.18
N ILE A 148 15.11 7.71 16.12
CA ILE A 148 15.99 6.56 15.87
C ILE A 148 15.34 5.69 14.79
N MET A 149 16.13 5.30 13.79
CA MET A 149 15.71 4.45 12.69
C MET A 149 16.18 3.03 12.96
N TYR A 150 15.26 2.08 12.90
CA TYR A 150 15.51 0.66 13.09
C TYR A 150 15.31 -0.06 11.76
N LEU A 151 16.38 -0.64 11.24
CA LEU A 151 16.38 -1.34 9.97
C LEU A 151 16.62 -2.82 10.21
N THR A 152 15.79 -3.67 9.60
CA THR A 152 15.95 -5.12 9.57
C THR A 152 15.87 -5.64 8.15
N TRP A 153 16.57 -6.73 7.85
CA TRP A 153 16.64 -7.33 6.52
C TRP A 153 17.16 -8.78 6.60
N THR A 154 17.05 -9.51 5.49
CA THR A 154 17.63 -10.84 5.35
C THR A 154 19.01 -10.75 4.69
N GLN A 155 20.02 -11.36 5.31
CA GLN A 155 21.34 -11.56 4.72
C GLN A 155 21.51 -13.01 4.29
N PHE A 156 21.92 -13.20 3.04
CA PHE A 156 22.30 -14.49 2.48
C PHE A 156 23.82 -14.63 2.42
N ASP A 157 24.35 -15.74 2.91
CA ASP A 157 25.77 -16.06 2.68
C ASP A 157 26.08 -16.15 1.18
N GLU A 158 25.14 -16.69 0.40
CA GLU A 158 25.18 -16.78 -1.06
C GLU A 158 23.75 -17.04 -1.59
N TYR A 159 23.10 -15.99 -2.10
CA TYR A 159 21.69 -16.07 -2.54
C TYR A 159 21.47 -17.16 -3.60
N GLY A 160 20.45 -18.01 -3.40
CA GLY A 160 20.09 -19.12 -4.27
C GLY A 160 20.97 -20.36 -4.16
N SER A 161 21.94 -20.39 -3.23
CA SER A 161 22.86 -21.53 -3.08
C SER A 161 22.17 -22.73 -2.40
N GLU A 162 22.32 -23.92 -2.99
CA GLU A 162 21.87 -25.20 -2.40
C GLU A 162 22.88 -25.78 -1.39
N ASP A 163 24.05 -25.13 -1.18
CA ASP A 163 25.03 -25.57 -0.19
C ASP A 163 24.47 -25.41 1.23
N LYS A 164 24.24 -26.53 1.91
CA LYS A 164 23.68 -26.57 3.28
C LYS A 164 24.52 -25.86 4.33
N ASN A 165 25.79 -25.55 4.04
CA ASN A 165 26.66 -24.78 4.92
C ASN A 165 26.45 -23.26 4.80
N LYS A 166 25.79 -22.80 3.73
CA LYS A 166 25.40 -21.40 3.51
C LYS A 166 24.06 -21.14 4.17
N LYS A 167 23.95 -19.99 4.85
CA LYS A 167 22.79 -19.64 5.67
C LYS A 167 22.19 -18.28 5.30
N SER A 168 20.89 -18.16 5.52
CA SER A 168 20.21 -16.86 5.65
C SER A 168 20.06 -16.47 7.11
N ASN A 169 20.11 -15.16 7.38
CA ASN A 169 20.02 -14.60 8.73
C ASN A 169 19.22 -13.30 8.72
N ILE A 170 18.44 -13.05 9.77
CA ILE A 170 17.83 -11.74 10.00
C ILE A 170 18.83 -10.85 10.72
N LEU A 171 19.15 -9.72 10.09
CA LEU A 171 20.04 -8.71 10.65
C LEU A 171 19.26 -7.47 11.09
N PHE A 172 19.85 -6.74 12.03
CA PHE A 172 19.38 -5.46 12.53
C PHE A 172 20.52 -4.45 12.52
N SER A 173 20.21 -3.20 12.18
CA SER A 173 21.08 -2.05 12.37
C SER A 173 20.22 -0.82 12.67
N LYS A 174 20.81 0.17 13.35
CA LYS A 174 20.11 1.42 13.64
C LYS A 174 20.91 2.65 13.28
N SER A 175 20.19 3.72 12.99
CA SER A 175 20.73 5.06 12.78
C SER A 175 20.16 5.99 13.86
N ILE A 176 21.04 6.77 14.49
CA ILE A 176 20.67 7.79 15.49
C ILE A 176 20.90 9.23 14.99
N ASP A 177 21.31 9.38 13.74
CA ASP A 177 21.75 10.64 13.13
C ASP A 177 21.06 10.91 11.78
N GLN A 178 19.78 10.51 11.70
CA GLN A 178 18.92 10.73 10.54
C GLN A 178 19.48 10.10 9.25
N GLY A 179 19.94 8.87 9.34
CA GLY A 179 20.40 8.06 8.21
C GLY A 179 21.77 8.48 7.69
N THR A 180 22.59 9.15 8.50
CA THR A 180 23.95 9.56 8.08
C THR A 180 24.96 8.45 8.36
N SER A 181 24.79 7.72 9.47
CA SER A 181 25.59 6.56 9.84
C SER A 181 24.74 5.48 10.52
N TRP A 182 25.28 4.26 10.53
CA TRP A 182 24.58 3.07 10.99
C TRP A 182 25.43 2.29 12.00
N SER A 183 24.80 1.70 13.00
CA SER A 183 25.48 0.77 13.90
C SER A 183 25.95 -0.47 13.13
N ALA A 184 27.00 -1.12 13.61
CA ALA A 184 27.38 -2.43 13.10
C ALA A 184 26.15 -3.39 13.11
N PRO A 185 25.89 -4.13 12.02
CA PRO A 185 24.80 -5.09 11.98
C PRO A 185 24.92 -6.15 13.08
N VAL A 186 23.80 -6.51 13.69
CA VAL A 186 23.68 -7.62 14.64
C VAL A 186 22.68 -8.64 14.11
N LYS A 187 22.99 -9.92 14.27
CA LYS A 187 22.08 -11.02 13.95
C LYS A 187 21.05 -11.18 15.06
N ILE A 188 19.77 -11.25 14.71
CA ILE A 188 18.66 -11.29 15.68
C ILE A 188 17.88 -12.61 15.69
N ASN A 189 18.06 -13.46 14.67
CA ASN A 189 17.58 -14.83 14.68
C ASN A 189 18.58 -15.77 15.37
N GLN A 190 18.06 -16.77 16.07
CA GLN A 190 18.83 -17.85 16.69
C GLN A 190 18.87 -19.09 15.79
N ILE A 191 17.82 -19.30 14.99
CA ILE A 191 17.74 -20.40 14.05
C ILE A 191 17.92 -19.86 12.64
N ASP A 192 18.93 -20.40 11.96
CA ASP A 192 19.35 -19.98 10.63
C ASP A 192 18.44 -20.59 9.58
N GLY A 193 18.21 -19.83 8.51
CA GLY A 193 17.61 -20.38 7.31
C GLY A 193 18.65 -20.93 6.33
N ASP A 194 18.21 -21.55 5.25
CA ASP A 194 19.07 -21.82 4.08
C ASP A 194 19.13 -20.59 3.15
N CYS A 195 19.79 -20.70 2.01
CA CYS A 195 19.87 -19.59 1.04
C CYS A 195 18.92 -19.75 -0.14
N ILE A 196 17.97 -20.68 -0.06
CA ILE A 196 16.99 -20.92 -1.11
C ILE A 196 15.77 -20.08 -0.76
N ASP A 197 15.43 -19.10 -1.61
CA ASP A 197 14.31 -18.16 -1.45
C ASP A 197 12.95 -18.91 -1.45
N SER A 198 12.66 -19.57 -0.32
CA SER A 198 11.54 -20.47 -0.05
C SER A 198 11.47 -20.78 1.46
N ASP A 199 10.57 -21.66 1.90
CA ASP A 199 10.15 -21.85 3.30
C ASP A 199 11.22 -21.95 4.39
N ASN A 200 12.41 -22.47 4.05
CA ASN A 200 13.52 -22.62 5.00
C ASN A 200 14.41 -21.38 5.08
N THR A 201 14.24 -20.37 4.25
CA THR A 201 14.92 -19.08 4.38
C THR A 201 14.21 -18.24 5.45
N VAL A 202 15.00 -17.55 6.28
CA VAL A 202 14.44 -16.58 7.25
C VAL A 202 14.19 -15.25 6.57
N GLU A 203 12.92 -14.81 6.51
CA GLU A 203 12.54 -13.63 5.72
C GLU A 203 11.27 -12.93 6.20
N GLY A 204 11.01 -11.73 5.68
CA GLY A 204 9.85 -10.92 6.04
C GLY A 204 10.01 -10.15 7.36
N ALA A 205 11.25 -9.80 7.73
CA ALA A 205 11.54 -9.10 8.97
C ALA A 205 11.16 -7.61 8.90
N VAL A 206 9.87 -7.29 8.98
CA VAL A 206 9.36 -5.90 9.07
C VAL A 206 9.38 -5.44 10.53
N PRO A 207 10.13 -4.38 10.91
CA PRO A 207 10.24 -3.95 12.29
C PRO A 207 9.07 -3.04 12.70
N ALA A 208 8.71 -3.04 13.98
CA ALA A 208 7.77 -2.11 14.60
C ALA A 208 8.35 -1.52 15.90
N VAL A 209 7.85 -0.34 16.29
CA VAL A 209 8.25 0.35 17.52
C VAL A 209 7.11 0.32 18.53
N GLY A 210 7.41 -0.06 19.77
CA GLY A 210 6.48 -0.04 20.90
C GLY A 210 6.37 1.33 21.59
N PRO A 211 5.37 1.53 22.48
CA PRO A 211 5.12 2.83 23.13
C PRO A 211 6.29 3.38 23.95
N GLU A 212 7.18 2.52 24.44
CA GLU A 212 8.35 2.90 25.25
C GLU A 212 9.67 2.80 24.46
N GLY A 213 9.59 2.73 23.13
CA GLY A 213 10.76 2.59 22.25
C GLY A 213 11.29 1.16 22.16
N GLN A 214 10.50 0.16 22.56
CA GLN A 214 10.79 -1.24 22.26
C GLN A 214 10.86 -1.46 20.74
N VAL A 215 11.65 -2.44 20.31
CA VAL A 215 11.70 -2.88 18.91
C VAL A 215 11.13 -4.28 18.82
N TYR A 216 10.19 -4.47 17.91
CA TYR A 216 9.46 -5.73 17.70
C TYR A 216 9.67 -6.20 16.26
N VAL A 217 10.06 -7.46 16.08
CA VAL A 217 10.32 -8.02 14.76
C VAL A 217 9.80 -9.44 14.71
N ALA A 218 8.96 -9.74 13.72
CA ALA A 218 8.57 -11.10 13.36
C ALA A 218 9.14 -11.46 11.99
N TRP A 219 9.37 -12.75 11.75
CA TRP A 219 9.80 -13.29 10.46
C TRP A 219 9.32 -14.73 10.29
N ALA A 220 9.23 -15.18 9.05
CA ALA A 220 8.95 -16.57 8.70
C ALA A 220 10.26 -17.32 8.43
N GLY A 221 10.22 -18.65 8.48
CA GLY A 221 11.36 -19.52 8.17
C GLY A 221 11.15 -20.95 8.68
N PRO A 222 12.24 -21.70 8.97
CA PRO A 222 12.16 -23.15 9.22
C PRO A 222 11.37 -23.56 10.48
N ASN A 223 11.06 -22.62 11.38
CA ASN A 223 10.26 -22.87 12.58
C ASN A 223 8.80 -22.36 12.48
N GLY A 224 8.39 -21.92 11.29
CA GLY A 224 7.15 -21.18 11.06
C GLY A 224 7.34 -19.69 11.33
N LEU A 225 6.29 -19.06 11.85
CA LEU A 225 6.28 -17.63 12.17
C LEU A 225 6.78 -17.41 13.60
N VAL A 226 7.88 -16.66 13.74
CA VAL A 226 8.53 -16.40 15.03
C VAL A 226 8.75 -14.91 15.27
N PHE A 227 9.06 -14.57 16.52
CA PHE A 227 9.16 -13.20 17.03
C PHE A 227 10.39 -13.03 17.91
N ASN A 228 11.01 -11.85 17.84
CA ASN A 228 11.99 -11.39 18.80
C ASN A 228 11.77 -9.89 19.11
N LYS A 229 12.27 -9.46 20.26
CA LYS A 229 12.17 -8.07 20.71
C LYS A 229 13.45 -7.56 21.36
N SER A 230 13.54 -6.24 21.38
CA SER A 230 14.51 -5.49 22.16
C SER A 230 13.81 -4.43 23.01
N ASN A 231 14.20 -4.33 24.28
CA ASN A 231 13.70 -3.32 25.21
C ASN A 231 14.72 -2.19 25.45
N ASP A 232 15.83 -2.17 24.71
CA ASP A 232 16.93 -1.23 24.90
C ASP A 232 17.43 -0.64 23.57
N GLN A 233 16.48 -0.40 22.66
CA GLN A 233 16.69 0.20 21.34
C GLN A 233 17.64 -0.63 20.46
N GLY A 234 17.50 -1.96 20.50
CA GLY A 234 18.26 -2.91 19.69
C GLY A 234 19.66 -3.22 20.19
N LYS A 235 20.02 -2.91 21.45
CA LYS A 235 21.34 -3.27 22.01
C LYS A 235 21.37 -4.75 22.40
N THR A 236 20.29 -5.26 22.97
CA THR A 236 20.11 -6.68 23.31
C THR A 236 18.78 -7.20 22.77
N TRP A 237 18.75 -8.50 22.52
CA TRP A 237 17.61 -9.24 21.97
C TRP A 237 17.36 -10.50 22.82
N LEU A 238 16.18 -11.11 22.71
CA LEU A 238 15.94 -12.37 23.40
C LEU A 238 16.86 -13.47 22.84
N ASN A 239 17.44 -14.27 23.74
CA ASN A 239 18.28 -15.42 23.39
C ASN A 239 17.48 -16.60 22.83
N LYS A 240 16.14 -16.50 22.80
CA LYS A 240 15.24 -17.49 22.24
C LYS A 240 14.09 -16.76 21.56
N GLU A 241 13.82 -17.16 20.33
CA GLU A 241 12.66 -16.73 19.55
C GLU A 241 11.36 -17.20 20.21
N ILE A 242 10.34 -16.35 20.16
CA ILE A 242 8.98 -16.68 20.61
C ILE A 242 8.18 -17.12 19.38
N LYS A 243 7.54 -18.29 19.45
CA LYS A 243 6.71 -18.78 18.34
C LYS A 243 5.36 -18.06 18.34
N ILE A 244 4.96 -17.56 17.16
CA ILE A 244 3.64 -16.97 16.93
C ILE A 244 2.70 -18.03 16.39
N ASP A 245 3.07 -18.66 15.27
CA ASP A 245 2.24 -19.62 14.55
C ASP A 245 3.12 -20.68 13.86
N PRO A 246 2.66 -21.94 13.72
CA PRO A 246 3.40 -22.95 12.97
C PRO A 246 3.56 -22.65 11.47
N MET A 247 2.70 -21.82 10.88
CA MET A 247 2.65 -21.52 9.44
C MET A 247 2.75 -22.81 8.61
N PRO A 248 1.74 -23.69 8.71
CA PRO A 248 1.87 -25.12 8.38
C PRO A 248 2.16 -25.43 6.92
N THR A 249 1.89 -24.48 6.03
CA THR A 249 2.13 -24.58 4.58
C THR A 249 3.34 -23.78 4.12
N GLY A 250 4.10 -23.22 5.06
CA GLY A 250 5.23 -22.35 4.73
C GLY A 250 4.79 -20.96 4.29
N TRP A 251 5.77 -20.13 3.95
CA TRP A 251 5.54 -18.78 3.45
C TRP A 251 5.62 -18.69 1.94
N ASP A 252 6.27 -19.64 1.26
CA ASP A 252 6.34 -19.74 -0.19
C ASP A 252 5.22 -20.63 -0.71
N TYR A 253 4.40 -20.10 -1.62
CA TYR A 253 3.26 -20.84 -2.15
C TYR A 253 2.87 -20.40 -3.56
N ALA A 254 2.15 -21.27 -4.27
CA ALA A 254 1.69 -21.01 -5.63
C ALA A 254 0.30 -20.37 -5.65
N ILE A 255 0.16 -19.35 -6.50
CA ILE A 255 -1.13 -18.78 -6.92
C ILE A 255 -1.20 -18.88 -8.45
N PRO A 256 -2.21 -19.56 -9.04
CA PRO A 256 -2.29 -19.73 -10.49
C PRO A 256 -2.21 -18.40 -11.25
N GLY A 257 -1.35 -18.31 -12.26
CA GLY A 257 -1.16 -17.11 -13.08
C GLY A 257 -0.27 -16.01 -12.45
N ILE A 258 0.29 -16.23 -11.26
CA ILE A 258 1.27 -15.35 -10.62
C ILE A 258 2.64 -16.02 -10.69
N TYR A 259 3.69 -15.27 -11.08
CA TYR A 259 5.06 -15.80 -11.26
C TYR A 259 5.61 -16.48 -9.99
N ARG A 260 5.48 -15.80 -8.84
CA ARG A 260 5.76 -16.32 -7.50
C ARG A 260 4.89 -15.57 -6.49
N ALA A 261 4.52 -16.20 -5.39
CA ALA A 261 3.77 -15.56 -4.32
C ALA A 261 4.33 -15.97 -2.95
N ASN A 262 4.15 -15.10 -1.97
CA ASN A 262 4.61 -15.35 -0.62
C ASN A 262 3.62 -14.80 0.41
N GLY A 263 3.75 -15.31 1.63
CA GLY A 263 2.99 -14.91 2.80
C GLY A 263 3.87 -14.33 3.90
N LEU A 264 4.89 -13.56 3.53
CA LEU A 264 5.81 -12.98 4.50
C LEU A 264 5.08 -12.07 5.51
N PRO A 265 5.49 -12.07 6.79
CA PRO A 265 4.77 -11.34 7.84
C PRO A 265 5.03 -9.83 7.83
N VAL A 266 4.01 -9.08 8.22
CA VAL A 266 4.08 -7.63 8.47
C VAL A 266 3.77 -7.37 9.94
N THR A 267 4.72 -6.76 10.66
CA THR A 267 4.56 -6.41 12.09
C THR A 267 4.24 -4.93 12.24
N VAL A 268 3.23 -4.60 13.05
CA VAL A 268 2.92 -3.23 13.48
C VAL A 268 2.60 -3.20 14.97
N CYS A 269 2.75 -2.04 15.61
CA CYS A 269 2.35 -1.83 17.00
C CYS A 269 1.44 -0.60 17.08
N ASP A 270 0.39 -0.69 17.91
CA ASP A 270 -0.51 0.42 18.15
C ASP A 270 0.14 1.44 19.10
N LEU A 271 0.39 2.63 18.58
CA LEU A 271 0.93 3.78 19.30
C LEU A 271 -0.14 4.86 19.52
N SER A 272 -1.37 4.63 19.06
CA SER A 272 -2.49 5.55 19.25
C SER A 272 -2.80 5.70 20.74
N ASP A 273 -3.56 6.74 21.08
CA ASP A 273 -4.10 6.91 22.43
C ASP A 273 -5.40 6.10 22.65
N GLY A 274 -5.70 5.16 21.75
CA GLY A 274 -6.84 4.27 21.81
C GLY A 274 -6.67 3.12 22.82
N PRO A 275 -7.72 2.30 23.01
CA PRO A 275 -7.74 1.23 24.00
C PRO A 275 -6.77 0.07 23.71
N ASN A 276 -6.22 -0.01 22.50
CA ASN A 276 -5.30 -1.07 22.11
C ASN A 276 -3.83 -0.62 22.11
N LYS A 277 -3.50 0.57 22.64
CA LYS A 277 -2.11 1.06 22.75
C LYS A 277 -1.16 0.00 23.30
N GLY A 278 -0.05 -0.23 22.62
CA GLY A 278 0.95 -1.25 22.94
C GLY A 278 0.64 -2.65 22.39
N THR A 279 -0.53 -2.87 21.79
CA THR A 279 -0.83 -4.15 21.13
C THR A 279 0.06 -4.31 19.91
N ILE A 280 0.69 -5.48 19.79
CA ILE A 280 1.48 -5.88 18.63
C ILE A 280 0.60 -6.72 17.72
N TYR A 281 0.63 -6.46 16.43
CA TYR A 281 -0.13 -7.16 15.41
C TYR A 281 0.83 -7.71 14.36
N VAL A 282 0.65 -8.98 13.98
CA VAL A 282 1.38 -9.63 12.89
C VAL A 282 0.37 -10.14 11.88
N ASN A 283 0.52 -9.71 10.63
CA ASN A 283 -0.33 -10.07 9.49
C ASN A 283 0.49 -10.88 8.48
N TRP A 284 -0.11 -11.93 7.91
CA TRP A 284 0.51 -12.76 6.88
C TRP A 284 -0.58 -13.45 6.04
N THR A 285 -0.18 -14.19 5.03
CA THR A 285 -1.07 -15.08 4.26
C THR A 285 -0.51 -16.50 4.24
N ASP A 286 -1.37 -17.51 4.24
CA ASP A 286 -0.94 -18.90 4.00
C ASP A 286 -2.08 -19.77 3.49
N GLN A 287 -1.75 -21.00 3.08
CA GLN A 287 -2.66 -21.98 2.48
C GLN A 287 -3.12 -23.05 3.48
N ARG A 288 -3.22 -22.73 4.77
CA ARG A 288 -3.61 -23.72 5.80
C ARG A 288 -4.98 -24.36 5.55
N ASN A 289 -5.85 -23.71 4.78
CA ASN A 289 -7.16 -24.21 4.39
C ASN A 289 -7.16 -24.96 3.05
N GLY A 290 -6.04 -24.98 2.33
CA GLY A 290 -5.84 -25.71 1.07
C GLY A 290 -5.08 -24.89 0.03
N SER A 291 -4.53 -25.54 -0.99
CA SER A 291 -3.81 -24.86 -2.08
C SER A 291 -4.69 -23.91 -2.90
N ASP A 292 -6.00 -24.17 -2.91
CA ASP A 292 -7.00 -23.33 -3.57
C ASP A 292 -7.72 -22.39 -2.58
N ASP A 293 -7.29 -22.37 -1.30
CA ASP A 293 -7.87 -21.57 -0.22
C ASP A 293 -6.77 -20.84 0.57
N THR A 294 -6.32 -19.71 0.02
CA THR A 294 -5.25 -18.89 0.62
C THR A 294 -5.87 -17.71 1.34
N ASP A 295 -5.57 -17.54 2.62
CA ASP A 295 -6.26 -16.59 3.48
C ASP A 295 -5.33 -15.55 4.09
N VAL A 296 -5.91 -14.40 4.46
CA VAL A 296 -5.24 -13.33 5.20
C VAL A 296 -5.45 -13.55 6.68
N TRP A 297 -4.35 -13.67 7.42
CA TRP A 297 -4.35 -13.95 8.85
C TRP A 297 -3.82 -12.77 9.66
N LEU A 298 -4.31 -12.67 10.89
CA LEU A 298 -3.83 -11.78 11.93
C LEU A 298 -3.62 -12.56 13.23
N SER A 299 -2.49 -12.33 13.89
CA SER A 299 -2.30 -12.66 15.31
C SER A 299 -1.88 -11.41 16.06
N LYS A 300 -2.25 -11.32 17.34
CA LYS A 300 -1.88 -10.18 18.17
C LYS A 300 -1.39 -10.59 19.54
N SER A 301 -0.59 -9.72 20.12
CA SER A 301 -0.11 -9.80 21.50
C SER A 301 -0.45 -8.53 22.26
N THR A 302 -0.97 -8.68 23.47
CA THR A 302 -1.27 -7.59 24.42
C THR A 302 -0.36 -7.62 25.65
N ASP A 303 0.69 -8.44 25.62
CA ASP A 303 1.65 -8.66 26.72
C ASP A 303 3.10 -8.52 26.22
N GLU A 304 3.32 -7.55 25.33
CA GLU A 304 4.62 -7.24 24.71
C GLU A 304 5.28 -8.43 23.98
N GLY A 305 4.48 -9.24 23.31
CA GLY A 305 4.95 -10.36 22.49
C GLY A 305 5.28 -11.63 23.27
N LEU A 306 4.91 -11.73 24.56
CA LEU A 306 5.13 -12.92 25.38
C LEU A 306 4.16 -14.06 25.00
N SER A 307 2.93 -13.72 24.63
CA SER A 307 1.94 -14.65 24.10
C SER A 307 1.16 -14.04 22.94
N TRP A 308 0.60 -14.93 22.11
CA TRP A 308 -0.06 -14.57 20.85
C TRP A 308 -1.43 -15.25 20.78
N THR A 309 -2.41 -14.56 20.19
CA THR A 309 -3.72 -15.18 19.90
C THR A 309 -3.57 -16.26 18.83
N SER A 310 -4.48 -17.24 18.82
CA SER A 310 -4.70 -18.03 17.61
C SER A 310 -4.95 -17.12 16.40
N PRO A 311 -4.58 -17.53 15.19
CA PRO A 311 -4.80 -16.73 13.98
C PRO A 311 -6.28 -16.42 13.78
N ILE A 312 -6.53 -15.16 13.43
CA ILE A 312 -7.84 -14.59 13.15
C ILE A 312 -7.88 -14.33 11.63
N ARG A 313 -8.86 -14.90 10.93
CA ARG A 313 -9.06 -14.65 9.49
C ARG A 313 -9.55 -13.21 9.29
N VAL A 314 -8.90 -12.48 8.39
CA VAL A 314 -9.19 -11.06 8.08
C VAL A 314 -10.20 -10.96 6.93
N ASN A 315 -10.07 -11.82 5.92
CA ASN A 315 -11.01 -11.94 4.82
C ASN A 315 -12.29 -12.70 5.25
N ASP A 316 -13.41 -12.40 4.60
CA ASP A 316 -14.77 -12.83 4.97
C ASP A 316 -15.51 -13.59 3.86
N ASP A 317 -14.76 -14.13 2.90
CA ASP A 317 -15.29 -14.93 1.79
C ASP A 317 -15.48 -16.42 2.13
N PRO A 318 -16.31 -17.14 1.35
CA PRO A 318 -16.45 -18.60 1.48
C PRO A 318 -15.14 -19.35 1.22
N GLU A 319 -15.07 -20.60 1.63
CA GLU A 319 -13.94 -21.51 1.36
C GLU A 319 -13.65 -21.65 -0.15
N GLY A 320 -12.39 -21.95 -0.47
CA GLY A 320 -11.91 -22.24 -1.82
C GLY A 320 -11.63 -21.00 -2.67
N LYS A 321 -11.12 -19.94 -2.04
CA LYS A 321 -10.78 -18.67 -2.68
C LYS A 321 -9.37 -18.23 -2.27
N GLN A 322 -8.77 -17.35 -3.07
CA GLN A 322 -7.36 -17.00 -2.88
C GLN A 322 -7.19 -15.50 -2.62
N GLN A 323 -6.56 -15.19 -1.49
CA GLN A 323 -6.07 -13.88 -1.11
C GLN A 323 -4.55 -13.91 -0.92
N PHE A 324 -3.84 -12.90 -1.42
CA PHE A 324 -2.37 -12.93 -1.44
C PHE A 324 -1.76 -11.50 -1.49
N PHE A 325 -0.46 -11.41 -1.20
CA PHE A 325 0.32 -10.16 -1.08
C PHE A 325 -0.34 -9.12 -0.18
N THR A 326 -0.62 -9.54 1.06
CA THR A 326 -1.23 -8.67 2.06
C THR A 326 -0.25 -7.66 2.63
N TRP A 327 -0.75 -6.48 3.01
CA TRP A 327 -0.02 -5.52 3.85
C TRP A 327 -0.96 -4.90 4.87
N MET A 328 -0.44 -4.52 6.04
CA MET A 328 -1.19 -3.89 7.13
C MET A 328 -0.55 -2.58 7.60
N THR A 329 -1.39 -1.62 8.00
CA THR A 329 -0.99 -0.42 8.76
C THR A 329 -2.01 -0.10 9.84
N ILE A 330 -1.61 0.71 10.82
CA ILE A 330 -2.50 1.33 11.80
C ILE A 330 -2.55 2.84 11.51
N ASP A 331 -3.75 3.41 11.46
CA ASP A 331 -3.86 4.86 11.58
C ASP A 331 -3.66 5.24 13.05
N GLN A 332 -2.44 5.70 13.36
CA GLN A 332 -2.03 6.02 14.73
C GLN A 332 -2.84 7.17 15.35
N THR A 333 -3.66 7.90 14.58
CA THR A 333 -4.57 8.92 15.12
C THR A 333 -5.91 8.34 15.62
N THR A 334 -6.31 7.17 15.13
CA THR A 334 -7.61 6.54 15.44
C THR A 334 -7.46 5.17 16.11
N GLY A 335 -6.32 4.50 15.94
CA GLY A 335 -6.10 3.11 16.36
C GLY A 335 -6.77 2.08 15.43
N PHE A 336 -7.27 2.49 14.27
CA PHE A 336 -7.89 1.57 13.31
C PHE A 336 -6.84 0.83 12.49
N LEU A 337 -7.08 -0.46 12.27
CA LEU A 337 -6.24 -1.32 11.43
C LEU A 337 -6.78 -1.32 10.01
N TYR A 338 -5.88 -1.24 9.05
CA TYR A 338 -6.17 -1.29 7.62
C TYR A 338 -5.30 -2.35 6.95
N PHE A 339 -5.91 -3.16 6.10
CA PHE A 339 -5.25 -4.24 5.37
C PHE A 339 -5.53 -4.06 3.89
N VAL A 340 -4.54 -4.21 3.03
CA VAL A 340 -4.73 -4.33 1.57
C VAL A 340 -4.27 -5.72 1.12
N PHE A 341 -4.96 -6.32 0.16
CA PHE A 341 -4.58 -7.62 -0.43
C PHE A 341 -5.26 -7.82 -1.79
N TYR A 342 -4.67 -8.68 -2.62
CA TYR A 342 -5.35 -9.19 -3.81
C TYR A 342 -6.36 -10.25 -3.43
N ASP A 343 -7.44 -10.36 -4.21
CA ASP A 343 -8.57 -11.23 -3.88
C ASP A 343 -9.28 -11.78 -5.12
N ARG A 344 -9.56 -13.08 -5.10
CA ARG A 344 -10.28 -13.80 -6.17
C ARG A 344 -11.70 -14.24 -5.78
N ARG A 345 -12.26 -13.79 -4.66
CA ARG A 345 -13.58 -14.19 -4.15
C ARG A 345 -14.71 -14.04 -5.16
N ASN A 346 -14.63 -13.03 -6.03
CA ASN A 346 -15.64 -12.72 -7.03
C ASN A 346 -15.47 -13.49 -8.35
N HIS A 347 -14.44 -14.31 -8.46
CA HIS A 347 -14.01 -14.89 -9.74
C HIS A 347 -13.88 -16.42 -9.64
N THR A 348 -14.06 -17.09 -10.78
CA THR A 348 -13.80 -18.53 -10.95
C THR A 348 -12.61 -18.79 -11.86
N ASP A 349 -12.07 -17.74 -12.48
CA ASP A 349 -10.84 -17.75 -13.26
C ASP A 349 -9.73 -16.99 -12.51
N ALA A 350 -8.63 -16.67 -13.20
CA ALA A 350 -7.50 -15.95 -12.60
C ALA A 350 -7.74 -14.43 -12.43
N SER A 351 -8.94 -13.92 -12.76
CA SER A 351 -9.29 -12.52 -12.54
C SER A 351 -9.13 -12.17 -11.06
N THR A 352 -8.45 -11.06 -10.82
CA THR A 352 -8.01 -10.64 -9.49
C THR A 352 -8.49 -9.22 -9.23
N ASP A 353 -9.15 -9.05 -8.09
CA ASP A 353 -9.52 -7.75 -7.54
C ASP A 353 -8.53 -7.34 -6.43
N VAL A 354 -8.62 -6.09 -5.97
CA VAL A 354 -7.91 -5.61 -4.78
C VAL A 354 -8.94 -5.25 -3.74
N PHE A 355 -8.75 -5.76 -2.53
CA PHE A 355 -9.61 -5.53 -1.39
C PHE A 355 -8.87 -4.79 -0.28
N MET A 356 -9.64 -4.06 0.50
CA MET A 356 -9.21 -3.50 1.77
C MET A 356 -10.10 -4.03 2.89
N ALA A 357 -9.49 -4.48 3.98
CA ALA A 357 -10.19 -4.79 5.21
C ALA A 357 -9.90 -3.73 6.28
N ILE A 358 -10.89 -3.43 7.12
CA ILE A 358 -10.79 -2.42 8.18
C ILE A 358 -11.25 -3.03 9.49
N SER A 359 -10.46 -2.86 10.55
CA SER A 359 -10.88 -3.18 11.91
C SER A 359 -10.83 -1.95 12.81
N LYS A 360 -11.95 -1.66 13.46
CA LYS A 360 -12.11 -0.54 14.41
C LYS A 360 -12.05 -0.97 15.87
N ASP A 361 -11.90 -2.26 16.14
CA ASP A 361 -12.01 -2.86 17.47
C ASP A 361 -10.77 -3.68 17.88
N GLY A 362 -9.63 -3.37 17.26
CA GLY A 362 -8.35 -4.02 17.55
C GLY A 362 -8.25 -5.43 16.97
N GLY A 363 -8.78 -5.65 15.77
CA GLY A 363 -8.68 -6.91 15.04
C GLY A 363 -9.64 -7.99 15.52
N LYS A 364 -10.78 -7.63 16.15
CA LYS A 364 -11.82 -8.61 16.54
C LYS A 364 -12.84 -8.81 15.42
N THR A 365 -13.20 -7.73 14.72
CA THR A 365 -14.09 -7.76 13.55
C THR A 365 -13.50 -6.97 12.40
N PHE A 366 -13.88 -7.34 11.17
CA PHE A 366 -13.38 -6.76 9.95
C PHE A 366 -14.53 -6.40 9.00
N VAL A 367 -14.42 -5.27 8.33
CA VAL A 367 -15.26 -4.92 7.19
C VAL A 367 -14.39 -4.99 5.94
N ASN A 368 -14.74 -5.87 5.00
CA ASN A 368 -14.04 -6.04 3.74
C ASN A 368 -14.74 -5.25 2.62
N ARG A 369 -13.94 -4.64 1.75
CA ARG A 369 -14.41 -3.88 0.59
C ARG A 369 -13.49 -4.05 -0.59
N LYS A 370 -14.07 -4.29 -1.77
CA LYS A 370 -13.36 -4.17 -3.04
C LYS A 370 -12.98 -2.71 -3.26
N ILE A 371 -11.71 -2.45 -3.50
CA ILE A 371 -11.19 -1.11 -3.82
C ILE A 371 -10.72 -1.01 -5.26
N SER A 372 -10.46 -2.12 -5.97
CA SER A 372 -10.17 -2.05 -7.40
C SER A 372 -11.41 -1.67 -8.20
N ASP A 373 -11.22 -0.80 -9.18
CA ASP A 373 -12.30 -0.33 -10.04
C ASP A 373 -12.76 -1.35 -11.10
N ALA A 374 -11.88 -2.30 -11.41
CA ALA A 374 -12.05 -3.39 -12.34
C ALA A 374 -11.05 -4.51 -11.96
N PRO A 375 -11.37 -5.79 -12.24
CA PRO A 375 -10.39 -6.85 -12.07
C PRO A 375 -9.28 -6.73 -13.12
N PHE A 376 -8.18 -7.43 -12.87
CA PHE A 376 -7.11 -7.66 -13.82
C PHE A 376 -6.75 -9.16 -13.86
N VAL A 377 -6.16 -9.62 -14.96
CA VAL A 377 -5.70 -11.00 -15.09
C VAL A 377 -4.17 -11.00 -15.11
N PRO A 378 -3.50 -11.60 -14.10
CA PRO A 378 -2.05 -11.69 -14.07
C PRO A 378 -1.53 -12.68 -15.13
N ASN A 379 -0.23 -12.63 -15.40
CA ASN A 379 0.46 -13.55 -16.29
C ASN A 379 1.68 -14.11 -15.56
N GLU A 380 1.76 -15.43 -15.45
CA GLU A 380 2.83 -16.14 -14.73
C GLU A 380 4.23 -15.89 -15.31
N ASN A 381 4.34 -15.37 -16.54
CA ASN A 381 5.62 -15.04 -17.17
C ASN A 381 6.08 -13.60 -16.88
N ILE A 382 5.30 -12.81 -16.15
CA ILE A 382 5.62 -11.42 -15.81
C ILE A 382 5.79 -11.33 -14.30
N PHE A 383 7.01 -10.98 -13.87
CA PHE A 383 7.28 -10.75 -12.46
C PHE A 383 6.49 -9.53 -11.96
N PHE A 384 5.56 -9.79 -11.03
CA PHE A 384 4.57 -8.83 -10.55
C PHE A 384 5.01 -8.12 -9.25
N GLY A 385 6.12 -8.57 -8.65
CA GLY A 385 6.60 -8.15 -7.34
C GLY A 385 6.12 -9.05 -6.20
N ASP A 386 6.72 -8.86 -5.02
CA ASP A 386 6.46 -9.67 -3.83
C ASP A 386 5.51 -9.04 -2.80
N TYR A 387 5.16 -7.75 -2.95
CA TYR A 387 4.33 -7.06 -1.96
C TYR A 387 3.46 -5.94 -2.54
N THR A 388 2.42 -5.61 -1.79
CA THR A 388 1.68 -4.34 -1.87
C THR A 388 1.98 -3.52 -0.61
N ASN A 389 1.47 -2.29 -0.52
CA ASN A 389 1.69 -1.47 0.68
C ASN A 389 0.47 -0.59 0.98
N ILE A 390 0.36 -0.10 2.21
CA ILE A 390 -0.72 0.79 2.62
C ILE A 390 -0.22 1.73 3.71
N VAL A 391 -0.61 3.01 3.62
CA VAL A 391 -0.35 4.00 4.68
C VAL A 391 -1.65 4.66 5.10
N ALA A 392 -1.78 4.97 6.39
CA ALA A 392 -2.95 5.64 6.94
C ALA A 392 -2.55 6.71 7.97
N HIS A 393 -3.17 7.88 7.89
CA HIS A 393 -3.01 8.93 8.88
C HIS A 393 -4.22 9.88 8.86
N ASN A 394 -4.85 10.11 10.01
CA ASN A 394 -5.97 11.03 10.15
C ASN A 394 -7.12 10.73 9.16
N ASN A 395 -7.51 9.45 9.09
CA ASN A 395 -8.50 8.90 8.15
C ASN A 395 -8.16 9.03 6.65
N ILE A 396 -6.97 9.54 6.31
CA ILE A 396 -6.44 9.49 4.94
C ILE A 396 -5.74 8.15 4.78
N VAL A 397 -6.35 7.26 4.01
CA VAL A 397 -5.84 5.90 3.74
C VAL A 397 -5.41 5.81 2.29
N ARG A 398 -4.19 5.34 2.03
CA ARG A 398 -3.63 5.18 0.68
C ARG A 398 -3.03 3.79 0.53
N PRO A 399 -3.84 2.80 0.10
CA PRO A 399 -3.28 1.56 -0.42
C PRO A 399 -2.54 1.84 -1.72
N ILE A 400 -1.51 1.05 -2.00
CA ILE A 400 -0.74 1.10 -3.24
C ILE A 400 -0.43 -0.33 -3.70
N TRP A 401 -0.63 -0.62 -4.98
CA TRP A 401 -0.49 -1.96 -5.52
C TRP A 401 -0.05 -1.96 -6.98
N THR A 402 0.51 -3.09 -7.41
CA THR A 402 0.87 -3.36 -8.80
C THR A 402 -0.35 -3.91 -9.55
N ARG A 403 -0.54 -3.52 -10.81
CA ARG A 403 -1.58 -4.08 -11.69
C ARG A 403 -1.00 -4.38 -13.06
N LEU A 404 -1.46 -5.47 -13.67
CA LEU A 404 -1.11 -5.84 -15.04
C LEU A 404 -2.31 -5.65 -15.96
N ASP A 405 -2.16 -4.81 -16.98
CA ASP A 405 -3.11 -4.71 -18.08
C ASP A 405 -2.33 -4.79 -19.40
N ASN A 406 -2.76 -5.64 -20.34
CA ASN A 406 -2.14 -5.79 -21.66
C ASN A 406 -0.61 -6.02 -21.61
N ALA A 407 -0.15 -6.88 -20.70
CA ALA A 407 1.28 -7.16 -20.45
C ALA A 407 2.11 -5.96 -19.95
N GLN A 408 1.48 -4.84 -19.57
CA GLN A 408 2.13 -3.66 -18.99
C GLN A 408 1.81 -3.57 -17.50
N LEU A 409 2.85 -3.53 -16.66
CA LEU A 409 2.67 -3.26 -15.23
C LEU A 409 2.42 -1.77 -15.00
N SER A 410 1.64 -1.48 -13.98
CA SER A 410 1.35 -0.15 -13.46
C SER A 410 1.26 -0.18 -11.93
N ILE A 411 1.49 0.97 -11.31
CA ILE A 411 1.26 1.19 -9.88
C ILE A 411 0.01 2.05 -9.72
N LEU A 412 -0.92 1.61 -8.88
CA LEU A 412 -2.15 2.31 -8.58
C LEU A 412 -2.26 2.60 -7.10
N THR A 413 -3.03 3.64 -6.76
CA THR A 413 -3.54 3.89 -5.41
C THR A 413 -5.05 4.14 -5.47
N ASP A 414 -5.72 3.94 -4.34
CA ASP A 414 -7.11 4.30 -4.16
C ASP A 414 -7.24 5.56 -3.30
N ILE A 415 -8.08 6.50 -3.73
CA ILE A 415 -8.35 7.75 -2.99
C ILE A 415 -9.78 7.82 -2.43
N THR A 416 -10.51 6.70 -2.43
CA THR A 416 -11.90 6.67 -1.95
C THR A 416 -11.95 7.15 -0.49
N PRO A 417 -12.80 8.14 -0.16
CA PRO A 417 -12.98 8.59 1.21
C PRO A 417 -13.37 7.43 2.14
N LEU A 418 -12.78 7.36 3.34
CA LEU A 418 -13.02 6.26 4.28
C LEU A 418 -14.51 6.05 4.61
N GLU A 419 -15.28 7.14 4.74
CA GLU A 419 -16.73 7.10 5.01
C GLU A 419 -17.46 6.25 3.98
N LYS A 420 -17.13 6.44 2.69
CA LYS A 420 -17.68 5.70 1.55
C LYS A 420 -17.30 4.22 1.56
N ILE A 421 -16.17 3.87 2.19
CA ILE A 421 -15.70 2.49 2.31
C ILE A 421 -16.44 1.79 3.47
N VAL A 422 -16.68 2.50 4.58
CA VAL A 422 -17.22 1.90 5.81
C VAL A 422 -18.75 1.87 5.87
N THR A 423 -19.47 2.68 5.10
CA THR A 423 -20.94 2.62 5.06
C THR A 423 -21.44 1.33 4.40
N VAL A 424 -22.38 0.64 5.06
CA VAL A 424 -23.07 -0.57 4.57
C VAL A 424 -24.31 -0.20 3.73
N GLU A 425 -24.65 1.09 3.66
CA GLU A 425 -25.79 1.54 2.88
C GLU A 425 -25.47 1.46 1.39
N GLU A 426 -26.10 0.49 0.72
CA GLU A 426 -26.37 0.55 -0.71
C GLU A 426 -27.05 1.89 -1.00
N PHE A 427 -26.26 2.88 -1.40
CA PHE A 427 -26.80 4.04 -2.08
C PHE A 427 -27.36 3.54 -3.41
N ASN A 428 -28.66 3.24 -3.42
CA ASN A 428 -29.48 3.20 -4.61
C ASN A 428 -29.55 4.62 -5.17
N ASP A 429 -28.47 5.06 -5.80
CA ASP A 429 -28.50 6.19 -6.70
C ASP A 429 -28.64 5.65 -8.12
N GLU A 430 -29.83 5.09 -8.41
CA GLU A 430 -30.24 4.64 -9.76
C GLU A 430 -30.17 5.77 -10.81
N ASN A 431 -29.86 7.01 -10.39
CA ASN A 431 -29.65 8.17 -11.26
C ASN A 431 -28.16 8.52 -11.50
N ASN A 432 -27.18 7.79 -10.94
CA ASN A 432 -25.76 8.16 -11.05
C ASN A 432 -24.88 7.10 -11.74
N VAL A 433 -25.46 6.33 -12.68
CA VAL A 433 -24.66 5.58 -13.66
C VAL A 433 -24.09 6.54 -14.71
N GLY A 434 -23.06 7.30 -14.34
CA GLY A 434 -22.41 8.24 -15.24
C GLY A 434 -21.15 8.85 -14.63
N ASN A 435 -20.00 8.54 -15.24
CA ASN A 435 -18.66 9.12 -15.05
C ASN A 435 -18.58 10.10 -13.87
N GLU A 436 -18.07 9.62 -12.74
CA GLU A 436 -17.88 10.45 -11.54
C GLU A 436 -16.99 11.64 -11.89
N ILE A 437 -17.57 12.82 -11.85
CA ILE A 437 -16.83 14.08 -11.80
C ILE A 437 -16.69 14.42 -10.31
N SER A 438 -15.52 14.87 -9.88
CA SER A 438 -15.39 15.53 -8.59
C SER A 438 -14.44 16.72 -8.71
N ASN A 439 -14.79 17.83 -8.07
CA ASN A 439 -13.93 19.01 -8.01
C ASN A 439 -13.36 19.21 -6.60
N PHE A 440 -12.07 19.50 -6.51
CA PHE A 440 -11.37 19.69 -5.24
C PHE A 440 -10.16 20.63 -5.37
N PRO A 441 -9.71 21.28 -4.29
CA PRO A 441 -10.44 21.43 -3.03
C PRO A 441 -11.74 22.22 -3.25
N ASN A 442 -12.75 22.00 -2.42
CA ASN A 442 -14.00 22.76 -2.52
C ASN A 442 -14.52 23.03 -1.11
N PRO A 443 -14.32 24.25 -0.57
CA PRO A 443 -13.87 25.48 -1.25
C PRO A 443 -12.42 25.47 -1.76
N SER A 444 -12.12 26.27 -2.79
CA SER A 444 -10.78 26.49 -3.37
C SER A 444 -10.33 27.93 -3.24
N GLY A 445 -9.02 28.14 -3.10
CA GLY A 445 -8.36 29.44 -3.27
C GLY A 445 -7.88 29.66 -4.70
N ASP A 446 -6.57 29.52 -4.92
CA ASP A 446 -5.91 29.81 -6.21
C ASP A 446 -6.10 28.72 -7.28
N LEU A 447 -6.24 27.45 -6.86
CA LEU A 447 -6.35 26.29 -7.75
C LEU A 447 -7.51 25.40 -7.32
N SER A 448 -8.24 24.92 -8.32
CA SER A 448 -9.16 23.79 -8.23
C SER A 448 -8.72 22.72 -9.22
N TYR A 449 -9.18 21.49 -9.04
CA TYR A 449 -8.93 20.36 -9.89
C TYR A 449 -10.25 19.64 -10.14
N VAL A 450 -10.44 19.15 -11.35
CA VAL A 450 -11.59 18.33 -11.74
C VAL A 450 -11.09 16.95 -12.09
N SER A 451 -11.44 15.96 -11.29
CA SER A 451 -11.19 14.56 -11.65
C SER A 451 -12.38 13.96 -12.38
N PHE A 452 -12.08 13.14 -13.38
CA PHE A 452 -13.06 12.32 -14.09
C PHE A 452 -12.42 11.08 -14.69
N LYS A 453 -13.22 10.05 -14.94
CA LYS A 453 -12.75 8.79 -15.51
C LYS A 453 -13.42 8.49 -16.84
N LEU A 454 -12.62 8.04 -17.81
CA LEU A 454 -13.07 7.59 -19.12
C LEU A 454 -12.96 6.06 -19.21
N LYS A 455 -14.07 5.40 -19.56
CA LYS A 455 -14.13 3.93 -19.75
C LYS A 455 -13.81 3.49 -21.19
N LYS A 456 -13.54 4.44 -22.08
CA LYS A 456 -13.17 4.23 -23.49
C LYS A 456 -12.62 5.55 -24.05
N SER A 457 -12.21 5.54 -25.31
CA SER A 457 -11.91 6.78 -26.02
C SER A 457 -13.18 7.64 -26.15
N THR A 458 -13.11 8.90 -25.69
CA THR A 458 -14.25 9.81 -25.51
C THR A 458 -13.83 11.25 -25.83
N VAL A 459 -14.74 12.02 -26.44
CA VAL A 459 -14.59 13.48 -26.64
C VAL A 459 -14.91 14.20 -25.33
N VAL A 460 -13.96 14.97 -24.82
CA VAL A 460 -14.04 15.67 -23.54
C VAL A 460 -14.10 17.18 -23.76
N SER A 461 -15.03 17.85 -23.07
CA SER A 461 -14.99 19.30 -22.86
C SER A 461 -15.16 19.61 -21.39
N LEU A 462 -14.42 20.60 -20.89
CA LEU A 462 -14.48 21.02 -19.49
C LEU A 462 -14.53 22.54 -19.46
N GLU A 463 -15.52 23.10 -18.77
CA GLU A 463 -15.71 24.55 -18.71
C GLU A 463 -16.16 24.99 -17.32
N ILE A 464 -15.79 26.21 -16.94
CA ILE A 464 -16.26 26.89 -15.74
C ILE A 464 -17.24 27.99 -16.13
N LYS A 465 -18.35 28.07 -15.40
CA LYS A 465 -19.49 28.95 -15.63
C LYS A 465 -19.83 29.74 -14.37
N ASN A 466 -20.47 30.89 -14.54
CA ASN A 466 -21.16 31.55 -13.44
C ASN A 466 -22.52 30.89 -13.14
N LEU A 467 -23.18 31.31 -12.06
CA LEU A 467 -24.50 30.78 -11.67
C LEU A 467 -25.62 31.06 -12.69
N ASN A 468 -25.42 32.02 -13.59
CA ASN A 468 -26.35 32.30 -14.70
C ASN A 468 -26.09 31.41 -15.92
N GLY A 469 -25.15 30.45 -15.82
CA GLY A 469 -24.81 29.53 -16.90
C GLY A 469 -23.89 30.10 -17.99
N GLN A 470 -23.41 31.34 -17.84
CA GLN A 470 -22.48 31.93 -18.81
C GLN A 470 -21.09 31.31 -18.65
N VAL A 471 -20.51 30.86 -19.76
CA VAL A 471 -19.14 30.30 -19.79
C VAL A 471 -18.14 31.40 -19.50
N ILE A 472 -17.37 31.21 -18.42
CA ILE A 472 -16.25 32.07 -18.05
C ILE A 472 -15.00 31.61 -18.82
N LYS A 473 -14.71 30.31 -18.79
CA LYS A 473 -13.56 29.72 -19.46
C LYS A 473 -13.83 28.27 -19.85
N LYS A 474 -13.40 27.89 -21.06
CA LYS A 474 -13.21 26.49 -21.44
C LYS A 474 -11.78 26.05 -21.07
N ILE A 475 -11.68 25.04 -20.23
CA ILE A 475 -10.45 24.38 -19.81
C ILE A 475 -10.04 23.35 -20.87
N ILE A 476 -11.00 22.53 -21.32
CA ILE A 476 -10.86 21.59 -22.44
C ILE A 476 -11.97 21.90 -23.44
N ASP A 477 -11.65 21.93 -24.74
CA ASP A 477 -12.63 22.13 -25.82
C ASP A 477 -12.56 20.98 -26.83
N ASN A 478 -13.48 20.02 -26.70
CA ASN A 478 -13.68 18.87 -27.60
C ASN A 478 -12.42 18.04 -27.90
N GLU A 479 -11.64 17.73 -26.88
CA GLU A 479 -10.42 16.93 -27.01
C GLU A 479 -10.72 15.43 -26.91
N ILE A 480 -10.17 14.59 -27.79
CA ILE A 480 -10.32 13.13 -27.70
C ILE A 480 -9.32 12.59 -26.68
N ARG A 481 -9.81 11.85 -25.68
CA ARG A 481 -8.99 11.22 -24.64
C ARG A 481 -9.34 9.73 -24.50
N ASN A 482 -8.32 8.91 -24.23
CA ASN A 482 -8.45 7.45 -24.17
C ASN A 482 -9.02 6.94 -22.83
N TYR A 483 -9.12 5.62 -22.66
CA TYR A 483 -9.43 5.02 -21.36
C TYR A 483 -8.42 5.49 -20.29
N GLY A 484 -8.91 5.92 -19.13
CA GLY A 484 -8.05 6.37 -18.03
C GLY A 484 -8.75 7.26 -17.01
N SER A 485 -8.08 7.52 -15.89
CA SER A 485 -8.47 8.52 -14.91
C SER A 485 -7.72 9.83 -15.21
N TYR A 486 -8.44 10.95 -15.20
CA TYR A 486 -7.91 12.28 -15.54
C TYR A 486 -8.16 13.23 -14.38
N ILE A 487 -7.24 14.17 -14.20
CA ILE A 487 -7.37 15.28 -13.25
C ILE A 487 -6.92 16.55 -13.95
N GLU A 488 -7.86 17.47 -14.12
CA GLU A 488 -7.62 18.72 -14.84
C GLU A 488 -7.52 19.88 -13.87
N PRO A 489 -6.39 20.58 -13.82
CA PRO A 489 -6.27 21.79 -13.03
C PRO A 489 -7.09 22.93 -13.64
N ILE A 490 -7.72 23.70 -12.76
CA ILE A 490 -8.38 24.98 -13.03
C ILE A 490 -7.63 26.04 -12.21
N ASP A 491 -6.83 26.85 -12.91
CA ASP A 491 -6.13 27.99 -12.31
C ASP A 491 -7.12 29.15 -12.08
N LEU A 492 -7.80 29.10 -10.93
CA LEU A 492 -8.79 30.09 -10.51
C LEU A 492 -8.17 31.48 -10.30
N LYS A 493 -6.89 31.52 -9.93
CA LYS A 493 -6.13 32.76 -9.77
C LYS A 493 -6.03 33.51 -11.10
N SER A 494 -5.64 32.81 -12.17
CA SER A 494 -5.53 33.37 -13.52
C SER A 494 -6.87 33.87 -14.07
N LEU A 495 -7.98 33.28 -13.61
CA LEU A 495 -9.33 33.67 -14.01
C LEU A 495 -9.86 34.93 -13.30
N HIS A 496 -9.14 35.46 -12.31
CA HIS A 496 -9.51 36.68 -11.58
C HIS A 496 -10.92 36.63 -10.97
N LEU A 497 -11.37 35.43 -10.59
CA LEU A 497 -12.72 35.22 -10.05
C LEU A 497 -12.85 35.86 -8.65
N PRO A 498 -13.94 36.62 -8.37
CA PRO A 498 -14.26 37.02 -7.00
C PRO A 498 -14.72 35.82 -6.17
N ASP A 499 -14.68 35.98 -4.85
CA ASP A 499 -15.26 35.01 -3.91
C ASP A 499 -16.71 34.74 -4.27
N GLY A 500 -17.07 33.46 -4.30
CA GLY A 500 -18.41 33.08 -4.71
C GLY A 500 -18.51 31.64 -5.17
N THR A 501 -19.68 31.32 -5.73
CA THR A 501 -20.00 30.00 -6.24
C THR A 501 -20.03 30.01 -7.76
N TYR A 502 -19.40 29.01 -8.36
CA TYR A 502 -19.29 28.77 -9.79
C TYR A 502 -19.76 27.36 -10.12
N LEU A 503 -19.98 27.09 -11.40
CA LEU A 503 -20.36 25.79 -11.92
C LEU A 503 -19.24 25.26 -12.81
N ILE A 504 -18.86 24.00 -12.61
CA ILE A 504 -17.92 23.27 -13.46
C ILE A 504 -18.73 22.29 -14.28
N ASN A 505 -18.71 22.43 -15.61
CA ASN A 505 -19.39 21.54 -16.52
C ASN A 505 -18.36 20.67 -17.24
N LEU A 506 -18.46 19.36 -17.06
CA LEU A 506 -17.73 18.36 -17.84
C LEU A 506 -18.69 17.72 -18.85
N SER A 507 -18.37 17.80 -20.14
CA SER A 507 -19.07 17.10 -21.22
C SER A 507 -18.24 15.93 -21.71
N LEU A 508 -18.84 14.73 -21.72
CA LEU A 508 -18.23 13.49 -22.19
C LEU A 508 -19.11 12.90 -23.29
N ASP A 509 -18.63 12.91 -24.54
CA ASP A 509 -19.41 12.56 -25.74
C ASP A 509 -20.77 13.29 -25.79
N GLY A 510 -20.78 14.57 -25.41
CA GLY A 510 -21.97 15.42 -25.37
C GLY A 510 -22.85 15.29 -24.11
N LYS A 511 -22.59 14.30 -23.23
CA LYS A 511 -23.30 14.17 -21.94
C LYS A 511 -22.64 15.08 -20.90
N ILE A 512 -23.42 16.00 -20.32
CA ILE A 512 -22.90 17.02 -19.40
C ILE A 512 -23.18 16.62 -17.95
N LYS A 513 -22.15 16.70 -17.10
CA LYS A 513 -22.25 16.65 -15.64
C LYS A 513 -21.76 17.98 -15.05
N THR A 514 -22.44 18.48 -14.03
CA THR A 514 -22.18 19.81 -13.45
C THR A 514 -21.87 19.70 -11.97
N GLU A 515 -20.77 20.29 -11.53
CA GLU A 515 -20.39 20.38 -10.12
C GLU A 515 -20.30 21.82 -9.63
N ARG A 516 -20.51 22.01 -8.33
CA ARG A 516 -20.43 23.32 -7.70
C ARG A 516 -19.01 23.59 -7.25
N GLN A 517 -18.42 24.73 -7.62
CA GLN A 517 -17.12 25.19 -7.11
C GLN A 517 -17.30 26.45 -6.26
N VAL A 518 -16.90 26.39 -5.00
CA VAL A 518 -16.80 27.57 -4.12
C VAL A 518 -15.37 28.10 -4.21
N VAL A 519 -15.22 29.40 -4.49
CA VAL A 519 -13.94 30.12 -4.55
C VAL A 519 -13.88 31.08 -3.36
N ILE A 520 -12.78 31.05 -2.60
CA ILE A 520 -12.51 31.88 -1.43
C ILE A 520 -11.05 32.33 -1.49
N LYS A 521 -10.78 33.63 -1.61
CA LYS A 521 -9.44 34.21 -1.73
C LYS A 521 -8.84 34.71 -0.43
#